data_AF-A0A821UH38-F1
#
_entry.id   AF-A0A821UH38-F1
#
_cell.length_a   1.000
_cell.length_b   1.000
_cell.length_c   1.000
_cell.angle_alpha   90.00
_cell.angle_beta   90.00
_cell.angle_gamma   90.00
#
_symmetry.space_group_name_H-M   'P 1'
#
loop_
_entity.id
_entity.type
_entity.pdbx_description
1 polymer ?
#
loop_
_entity_poly.entity_id
_entity_poly.type
_entity_poly.pdbx_seq_one_letter_code
_entity_poly.pdbx_strand_id
1 'polypeptide(L)'
;MDLCRCCHAEGCFQSLTELINTVTYEDMLKICFDIMICHAPDNNRQYAICNQCILKLQDAYYFKKQVIENEQRFSEYKNDLDMFPEVKLEPPSDTVPIGDSDDDIDLSTLKKLKSKSDKRIKKEKHKITEITGLLFIIQNPVKA
;
A
#
# COMPACT_ATOMS: atom_id res chain seq x y z
N MET A 1 -24.99 15.81 -24.07
CA MET A 1 -24.69 14.52 -23.42
C MET A 1 -23.22 14.51 -23.09
N ASP A 2 -22.89 13.96 -21.94
CA ASP A 2 -21.54 13.89 -21.41
C ASP A 2 -20.96 12.50 -21.64
N LEU A 3 -19.63 12.40 -21.62
CA LEU A 3 -18.90 11.13 -21.72
C LEU A 3 -18.33 10.76 -20.36
N CYS A 4 -18.55 9.53 -19.92
CA CYS A 4 -17.92 9.04 -18.70
C CYS A 4 -16.40 8.92 -18.89
N ARG A 5 -15.63 9.61 -18.05
CA ARG A 5 -14.16 9.61 -18.09
C ARG A 5 -13.54 8.22 -17.95
N CYS A 6 -14.22 7.30 -17.29
CA CYS A 6 -13.70 5.97 -17.00
C CYS A 6 -14.08 4.93 -18.07
N CYS A 7 -15.30 4.98 -18.62
CA CYS A 7 -15.80 3.93 -19.52
C CYS A 7 -16.29 4.41 -20.89
N HIS A 8 -16.22 5.73 -21.16
CA HIS A 8 -16.67 6.35 -22.41
C HIS A 8 -18.15 6.13 -22.77
N ALA A 9 -18.98 5.67 -21.83
CA ALA A 9 -20.43 5.69 -22.01
C ALA A 9 -20.92 7.13 -22.22
N GLU A 10 -22.01 7.30 -22.98
CA GLU A 10 -22.71 8.58 -23.16
C GLU A 10 -23.93 8.67 -22.24
N GLY A 11 -24.19 9.86 -21.68
CA GLY A 11 -25.35 10.06 -20.81
C GLY A 11 -25.34 11.40 -20.09
N CYS A 12 -26.15 11.50 -19.03
CA CYS A 12 -26.08 12.58 -18.04
C CYS A 12 -25.41 12.02 -16.79
N PHE A 13 -24.26 12.58 -16.42
CA PHE A 13 -23.36 11.99 -15.42
C PHE A 13 -22.95 13.02 -14.38
N GLN A 14 -22.42 12.54 -13.25
CA GLN A 14 -21.96 13.40 -12.16
C GLN A 14 -20.64 14.07 -12.48
N SER A 15 -20.39 15.23 -11.87
CA SER A 15 -19.13 15.96 -12.04
C SER A 15 -17.99 15.24 -11.33
N LEU A 16 -16.81 15.16 -11.95
CA LEU A 16 -15.60 14.65 -11.28
C LEU A 16 -15.16 15.51 -10.08
N THR A 17 -15.58 16.78 -10.06
CA THR A 17 -15.29 17.73 -8.97
C THR A 17 -16.31 17.67 -7.82
N GLU A 18 -17.30 16.78 -7.90
CA GLU A 18 -18.28 16.59 -6.82
C GLU A 18 -17.60 16.05 -5.56
N LEU A 19 -17.88 16.68 -4.41
CA LEU A 19 -17.25 16.37 -3.14
C LEU A 19 -17.99 15.22 -2.43
N ILE A 20 -17.28 14.12 -2.15
CA ILE A 20 -17.79 12.95 -1.43
C ILE A 20 -16.96 12.77 -0.15
N ASN A 21 -17.57 12.95 1.02
CA ASN A 21 -16.89 12.71 2.31
C ASN A 21 -15.48 13.34 2.36
N THR A 22 -15.38 14.62 1.96
CA THR A 22 -14.16 15.45 1.86
C THR A 22 -13.19 15.15 0.70
N VAL A 23 -13.50 14.25 -0.22
CA VAL A 23 -12.63 13.88 -1.35
C VAL A 23 -13.43 13.91 -2.65
N THR A 24 -12.89 14.46 -3.73
CA THR A 24 -13.58 14.47 -5.03
C THR A 24 -13.33 13.17 -5.81
N TYR A 25 -14.13 12.90 -6.86
CA TYR A 25 -13.83 11.76 -7.74
C TYR A 25 -12.52 11.94 -8.50
N GLU A 26 -12.15 13.18 -8.81
CA GLU A 26 -10.83 13.51 -9.36
C GLU A 26 -9.70 13.12 -8.40
N ASP A 27 -9.83 13.47 -7.12
CA ASP A 27 -8.87 13.06 -6.09
C ASP A 27 -8.79 11.53 -5.97
N MET A 28 -9.94 10.83 -6.02
CA MET A 28 -9.95 9.37 -5.98
C MET A 28 -9.23 8.76 -7.19
N LEU A 29 -9.39 9.33 -8.39
CA LEU A 29 -8.69 8.89 -9.61
C LEU A 29 -7.17 9.09 -9.47
N LYS A 30 -6.75 10.23 -8.93
CA LYS A 30 -5.34 10.51 -8.65
C LYS A 30 -4.78 9.54 -7.61
N ILE A 31 -5.47 9.38 -6.48
CA ILE A 31 -5.02 8.52 -5.38
C ILE A 31 -4.94 7.06 -5.82
N CYS A 32 -5.93 6.55 -6.56
CA CYS A 32 -5.99 5.13 -6.92
C CYS A 32 -5.15 4.76 -8.14
N PHE A 33 -5.14 5.62 -9.17
CA PHE A 33 -4.61 5.31 -10.49
C PHE A 33 -3.54 6.29 -11.00
N ASP A 34 -3.15 7.27 -10.20
CA ASP A 34 -2.18 8.33 -10.57
C ASP A 34 -2.61 9.13 -11.82
N ILE A 35 -3.93 9.30 -11.99
CA ILE A 35 -4.52 10.08 -13.08
C ILE A 35 -4.82 11.48 -12.58
N MET A 36 -4.12 12.47 -13.12
CA MET A 36 -4.42 13.89 -12.91
C MET A 36 -5.29 14.43 -14.03
N ILE A 37 -6.35 15.16 -13.68
CA ILE A 37 -7.25 15.78 -14.65
C ILE A 37 -6.84 17.24 -14.81
N CYS A 38 -6.47 17.62 -16.03
CA CYS A 38 -6.15 19.01 -16.33
C CYS A 38 -7.43 19.76 -16.69
N HIS A 39 -7.75 20.80 -15.92
CA HIS A 39 -8.88 21.67 -16.19
C HIS A 39 -8.52 22.66 -17.29
N ALA A 40 -9.04 22.44 -18.50
CA ALA A 40 -8.99 23.44 -19.56
C ALA A 40 -10.21 24.37 -19.43
N PRO A 41 -10.04 25.71 -19.53
CA PRO A 41 -11.09 26.70 -19.28
C PRO A 41 -12.32 26.55 -20.19
N ASP A 42 -12.17 25.94 -21.36
CA ASP A 42 -13.22 25.91 -22.38
C ASP A 42 -13.91 24.53 -22.54
N ASN A 43 -13.54 23.53 -21.72
CA ASN A 43 -13.94 22.12 -21.96
C ASN A 43 -14.65 21.44 -20.79
N ASN A 44 -15.86 21.91 -20.47
CA ASN A 44 -16.71 21.31 -19.41
C ASN A 44 -17.14 19.86 -19.67
N ARG A 45 -17.07 19.39 -20.91
CA ARG A 45 -17.49 18.03 -21.32
C ARG A 45 -16.54 16.92 -20.86
N GLN A 46 -15.39 17.26 -20.27
CA GLN A 46 -14.35 16.30 -19.88
C GLN A 46 -14.45 15.82 -18.43
N TYR A 47 -15.43 16.33 -17.68
CA TYR A 47 -15.49 16.21 -16.22
C TYR A 47 -16.68 15.38 -15.73
N ALA A 48 -17.02 14.29 -16.42
CA ALA A 48 -18.21 13.51 -16.08
C ALA A 48 -17.88 12.04 -15.75
N ILE A 49 -18.62 11.46 -14.80
CA ILE A 49 -18.48 10.06 -14.39
C ILE A 49 -19.83 9.40 -14.14
N CYS A 50 -20.02 8.19 -14.67
CA CYS A 50 -21.27 7.45 -14.52
C CYS A 50 -21.32 6.68 -13.19
N ASN A 51 -22.55 6.39 -12.72
CA ASN A 51 -22.79 5.70 -11.44
C ASN A 51 -22.03 4.36 -11.29
N GLN A 52 -21.92 3.59 -12.38
CA GLN A 52 -21.20 2.31 -12.35
C GLN A 52 -19.70 2.48 -12.12
N CYS A 53 -19.11 3.53 -12.67
CA CYS A 53 -17.70 3.85 -12.45
C CYS A 53 -17.47 4.48 -11.08
N ILE A 54 -18.43 5.25 -10.57
CA ILE A 54 -18.40 5.83 -9.21
C ILE A 54 -18.30 4.73 -8.16
N LEU A 55 -19.19 3.72 -8.22
CA LEU A 55 -19.19 2.61 -7.24
C LEU A 55 -17.84 1.89 -7.23
N LYS A 56 -17.32 1.55 -8.42
CA LYS A 56 -16.01 0.88 -8.54
C LYS A 56 -14.85 1.76 -8.05
N LEU A 57 -14.91 3.06 -8.32
CA LEU A 57 -13.89 4.01 -7.89
C LEU A 57 -13.89 4.17 -6.37
N GLN A 58 -15.07 4.26 -5.76
CA GLN A 58 -15.22 4.31 -4.31
C GLN A 58 -14.73 3.02 -3.65
N ASP A 59 -15.11 1.86 -4.18
CA ASP A 59 -14.62 0.56 -3.69
C ASP A 59 -13.09 0.48 -3.76
N ALA A 60 -12.50 0.86 -4.90
CA ALA A 60 -11.04 0.87 -5.07
C ALA A 60 -10.35 1.83 -4.08
N TYR A 61 -10.93 3.01 -3.85
CA TYR A 61 -10.41 4.00 -2.91
C TYR A 61 -10.44 3.50 -1.47
N TYR A 62 -11.58 2.99 -1.00
CA TYR A 62 -11.69 2.46 0.35
C TYR A 62 -10.85 1.21 0.56
N PHE A 63 -10.81 0.32 -0.44
CA PHE A 63 -9.95 -0.86 -0.40
C PHE A 63 -8.47 -0.46 -0.29
N LYS A 64 -8.00 0.51 -1.09
CA LYS A 64 -6.63 1.02 -1.00
C LYS A 64 -6.32 1.59 0.39
N LYS A 65 -7.22 2.40 0.94
CA LYS A 65 -7.08 2.95 2.30
C LYS A 65 -6.95 1.83 3.34
N GLN A 66 -7.83 0.84 3.28
CA GLN A 66 -7.81 -0.31 4.19
C GLN A 66 -6.49 -1.09 4.11
N VAL A 67 -5.99 -1.35 2.90
CA VAL A 67 -4.72 -2.06 2.71
C VAL A 67 -3.55 -1.26 3.30
N ILE A 68 -3.50 0.06 3.10
CA ILE A 68 -2.44 0.91 3.65
C ILE A 68 -2.47 0.90 5.18
N GLU A 69 -3.64 1.07 5.80
CA GLU A 69 -3.77 1.03 7.26
C GLU A 69 -3.35 -0.33 7.83
N ASN A 70 -3.70 -1.42 7.14
CA ASN A 70 -3.31 -2.75 7.56
C ASN A 70 -1.80 -2.98 7.42
N GLU A 71 -1.17 -2.48 6.35
CA GLU A 71 0.29 -2.58 6.20
C GLU A 71 1.02 -1.83 7.33
N GLN A 72 0.48 -0.67 7.77
CA GLN A 72 1.01 0.03 8.93
C GLN A 72 0.91 -0.83 10.20
N ARG A 73 -0.26 -1.43 10.47
CA ARG A 73 -0.44 -2.34 11.61
C ARG A 73 0.48 -3.56 11.53
N PHE A 74 0.65 -4.16 10.35
CA PHE A 74 1.59 -5.27 10.15
C PHE A 74 3.05 -4.86 10.39
N SER A 75 3.42 -3.62 10.08
CA SER A 75 4.74 -3.10 10.40
C SER A 75 4.94 -2.92 11.90
N GLU A 76 3.90 -2.56 12.66
CA GLU A 76 3.96 -2.43 14.12
C GLU A 76 4.17 -3.81 14.77
N TYR A 77 3.42 -4.83 14.36
CA TYR A 77 3.60 -6.19 14.89
C TYR A 77 4.99 -6.79 14.64
N LYS A 78 5.63 -6.46 13.51
CA LYS A 78 7.02 -6.92 13.26
C LYS A 78 7.98 -6.34 14.29
N ASN A 79 7.82 -5.07 14.66
CA ASN A 79 8.67 -4.45 15.67
C ASN A 79 8.42 -5.05 17.06
N ASP A 80 7.18 -5.44 17.37
CA ASP A 80 6.85 -6.10 18.64
C ASP A 80 7.39 -7.54 18.71
N LEU A 81 7.39 -8.27 17.59
CA LEU A 81 7.97 -9.62 17.52
C LEU A 81 9.49 -9.63 17.68
N ASP A 82 10.18 -8.58 17.21
CA ASP A 82 11.61 -8.37 17.45
C ASP A 82 11.93 -7.98 18.92
N MET A 83 10.91 -7.72 19.75
CA MET A 83 11.06 -7.32 21.15
C MET A 83 10.87 -8.47 22.16
N PHE A 84 10.51 -9.69 21.71
CA PHE A 84 10.48 -10.84 22.61
C PHE A 84 11.92 -11.31 22.88
N PRO A 85 12.37 -11.38 24.15
CA PRO A 85 13.65 -11.99 24.48
C PRO A 85 13.63 -13.44 24.01
N GLU A 86 14.71 -13.86 23.37
CA GLU A 86 14.99 -15.24 23.01
C GLU A 86 14.67 -16.14 24.21
N VAL A 87 13.54 -16.86 24.15
CA VAL A 87 13.13 -17.77 25.21
C VAL A 87 14.16 -18.89 25.22
N LYS A 88 15.04 -18.85 26.22
CA LYS A 88 16.07 -19.86 26.45
C LYS A 88 15.36 -21.19 26.68
N LEU A 89 15.30 -22.03 25.65
CA LEU A 89 14.85 -23.40 25.75
C LEU A 89 15.76 -24.12 26.76
N GLU A 90 15.22 -24.55 27.89
CA GLU A 90 15.94 -25.45 28.77
C GLU A 90 16.11 -26.81 28.05
N PRO A 91 17.31 -27.40 28.07
CA PRO A 91 17.57 -28.65 27.38
C PRO A 91 16.79 -29.80 28.04
N PRO A 92 16.22 -30.74 27.25
CA PRO A 92 15.63 -31.95 27.80
C PRO A 92 16.70 -32.80 28.48
N SER A 93 16.40 -33.25 29.69
CA SER A 93 17.24 -34.10 30.52
C SER A 93 17.54 -35.46 29.87
N ASP A 94 18.83 -35.75 29.80
CA ASP A 94 19.52 -37.05 29.81
C ASP A 94 19.23 -38.14 28.75
N THR A 95 20.23 -38.26 27.87
CA THR A 95 20.88 -39.48 27.33
C THR A 95 20.15 -40.40 26.33
N VAL A 96 20.68 -40.50 25.10
CA VAL A 96 21.16 -41.74 24.44
C VAL A 96 22.08 -41.41 23.24
N PRO A 97 23.02 -42.30 22.84
CA PRO A 97 24.20 -41.95 22.04
C PRO A 97 24.01 -42.01 20.50
N ILE A 98 24.67 -41.04 19.84
CA ILE A 98 25.39 -41.04 18.54
C ILE A 98 24.91 -42.01 17.44
N GLY A 99 24.45 -41.41 16.34
CA GLY A 99 24.52 -41.98 14.99
C GLY A 99 25.03 -40.90 14.03
N ASP A 100 26.24 -41.07 13.53
CA ASP A 100 26.95 -40.14 12.63
C ASP A 100 26.25 -40.02 11.28
N SER A 101 26.11 -38.79 10.77
CA SER A 101 25.90 -38.51 9.34
C SER A 101 26.45 -37.12 9.03
N ASP A 102 27.62 -37.13 8.38
CA ASP A 102 28.32 -35.96 7.86
C ASP A 102 27.53 -35.32 6.72
N ASP A 103 27.10 -34.08 6.89
CA ASP A 103 26.75 -33.17 5.80
C ASP A 103 27.23 -31.76 6.16
N ASP A 104 28.44 -31.43 5.71
CA ASP A 104 29.07 -30.12 5.84
C ASP A 104 28.27 -29.04 5.08
N ILE A 105 27.40 -28.31 5.78
CA ILE A 105 26.75 -27.12 5.24
C ILE A 105 27.72 -25.94 5.33
N ASP A 106 28.28 -25.56 4.17
CA ASP A 106 29.20 -24.42 4.02
C ASP A 106 28.56 -23.08 4.45
N LEU A 107 29.07 -22.56 5.57
CA LEU A 107 28.75 -21.28 6.23
C LEU A 107 28.87 -20.06 5.30
N SER A 108 29.57 -20.18 4.16
CA SER A 108 29.71 -19.14 3.16
C SER A 108 28.38 -18.85 2.41
N THR A 109 27.51 -19.86 2.28
CA THR A 109 26.25 -19.76 1.54
C THR A 109 25.18 -19.00 2.34
N LEU A 110 25.15 -19.19 3.67
CA LEU A 110 24.21 -18.52 4.57
C LEU A 110 24.44 -17.00 4.63
N LYS A 111 25.71 -16.55 4.60
CA LYS A 111 26.07 -15.13 4.61
C LYS A 111 25.64 -14.41 3.32
N LYS A 112 25.67 -15.11 2.18
CA LYS A 112 25.33 -14.52 0.86
C LYS A 112 23.82 -14.32 0.71
N LEU A 113 23.00 -15.18 1.32
CA LEU A 113 21.54 -15.03 1.33
C LEU A 113 21.07 -13.86 2.20
N LYS A 114 21.61 -13.72 3.43
CA LYS A 114 21.27 -12.59 4.33
C LYS A 114 21.52 -11.22 3.69
N SER A 115 22.68 -11.05 3.03
CA SER A 115 23.04 -9.76 2.41
C SER A 115 22.15 -9.33 1.22
N LYS A 116 21.47 -10.27 0.56
CA LYS A 116 20.54 -9.97 -0.55
C LYS A 116 19.14 -9.62 -0.04
N SER A 117 18.66 -10.30 1.00
CA SER A 117 17.38 -9.99 1.65
C SER A 117 17.38 -8.59 2.27
N ASP A 118 18.47 -8.19 2.93
CA ASP A 118 18.56 -6.88 3.60
C ASP A 118 18.48 -5.70 2.61
N LYS A 119 19.06 -5.87 1.41
CA LYS A 119 19.02 -4.84 0.36
C LYS A 119 17.64 -4.68 -0.24
N ARG A 120 16.89 -5.77 -0.40
CA ARG A 120 15.49 -5.74 -0.87
C ARG A 120 14.60 -5.04 0.15
N ILE A 121 14.76 -5.36 1.43
CA ILE A 121 14.00 -4.76 2.53
C ILE A 121 14.25 -3.25 2.63
N LYS A 122 15.49 -2.78 2.48
CA LYS A 122 15.81 -1.33 2.50
C LYS A 122 15.14 -0.57 1.35
N LYS A 123 15.08 -1.17 0.15
CA LYS A 123 14.47 -0.51 -1.03
C LYS A 123 12.95 -0.43 -0.92
N GLU A 124 12.32 -1.45 -0.35
CA GLU A 124 10.87 -1.48 -0.10
C GLU A 124 10.47 -0.47 0.99
N LYS A 125 11.25 -0.39 2.08
CA LYS A 125 11.01 0.56 3.18
C LYS A 125 11.04 2.01 2.70
N HIS A 126 11.95 2.37 1.79
CA HIS A 126 12.05 3.74 1.27
C HIS A 126 10.80 4.15 0.46
N LYS A 127 10.25 3.23 -0.35
CA LYS A 127 9.02 3.48 -1.11
C LYS A 127 7.80 3.65 -0.22
N ILE A 128 7.71 2.88 0.86
CA ILE A 128 6.62 3.00 1.84
C ILE A 128 6.69 4.37 2.53
N THR A 129 7.90 4.84 2.88
CA THR A 129 8.07 6.16 3.52
C THR A 129 7.60 7.31 2.63
N GLU A 130 7.84 7.25 1.32
CA GLU A 130 7.35 8.26 0.36
C GLU A 130 5.82 8.28 0.28
N ILE A 131 5.18 7.10 0.26
CA ILE A 131 3.72 6.97 0.20
C ILE A 131 3.07 7.48 1.49
N THR A 132 3.62 7.16 2.65
CA THR A 132 3.10 7.65 3.94
C THR A 132 3.26 9.17 4.10
N GLY A 133 4.34 9.75 3.57
CA GLY A 133 4.56 11.20 3.59
C GLY A 133 3.51 11.97 2.78
N LEU A 134 3.15 11.45 1.60
CA LEU A 134 2.07 12.01 0.78
C LEU A 134 0.70 11.90 1.47
N LEU A 135 0.43 10.79 2.18
CA LEU A 135 -0.82 10.60 2.90
C LEU A 135 -0.98 11.58 4.09
N PHE A 136 0.13 11.91 4.79
CA PHE A 136 0.12 12.87 5.90
C PHE A 136 -0.25 14.28 5.44
N ILE A 137 0.22 14.70 4.25
CA ILE A 137 -0.13 15.99 3.63
C ILE A 137 -1.61 16.04 3.23
N ILE A 138 -2.16 14.91 2.76
CA ILE A 138 -3.57 14.83 2.34
C ILE A 138 -4.52 14.81 3.54
N GLN A 139 -4.12 14.19 4.66
CA GLN A 139 -4.95 14.10 5.88
C GLN A 139 -4.90 15.36 6.75
N ASN A 140 -3.92 16.24 6.56
CA ASN A 140 -3.79 17.51 7.28
C ASN A 140 -3.49 18.66 6.31
N PRO A 141 -4.49 19.17 5.56
CA PRO A 141 -4.29 20.41 4.83
C PRO A 141 -3.99 21.51 5.85
N VAL A 142 -2.79 22.08 5.75
CA VAL A 142 -2.39 23.26 6.53
C VAL A 142 -3.51 24.28 6.37
N LYS A 143 -4.19 24.61 7.48
CA LYS A 143 -5.09 25.76 7.54
C LYS A 143 -4.19 27.00 7.40
N ALA A 144 -4.03 27.47 6.17
CA ALA A 144 -3.52 28.80 5.85
C ALA A 144 -4.69 29.79 5.86
#